data_AF-A0A2V1GY53-F1
#
_entry.id   AF-A0A2V1GY53-F1
#
_cell.length_a   1.000
_cell.length_b   1.000
_cell.length_c   1.000
_cell.angle_alpha   90.00
_cell.angle_beta   90.00
_cell.angle_gamma   90.00
#
_symmetry.space_group_name_H-M   'P 1'
#
loop_
_entity.id
_entity.type
_entity.pdbx_description
1 polymer ?
#
loop_
_entity_poly.entity_id
_entity_poly.type
_entity_poly.pdbx_seq_one_letter_code
_entity_poly.pdbx_strand_id
1 'polypeptide(L)'
;MKSQALSNTTQAINKIETYGYKLFSSSDLLLAKETIKQLGKILFTTEVKVNFGSKNLVTSDRALPLHTDHHAIDYIAWQCHQQTSVGGHTLLLDTTSIIKRFSDDELDALKQIDLYEHKVFDQDKSTHPLITQTESKLFNIYFSFWLVNEQDRSHPAVKKLTQLIKISKPIKFKLQPGQLLVINNRRMLHGRTAIEGNKERHLTRHWLKAI
;
A
#
# COMPACT_ATOMS: atom_id res chain seq x y z
N MET A 1 24.51 -23.45 2.90
CA MET A 1 24.07 -22.10 3.35
C MET A 1 23.36 -21.29 2.25
N LYS A 2 23.92 -21.14 1.03
CA LYS A 2 23.25 -20.38 -0.06
C LYS A 2 21.87 -20.94 -0.46
N SER A 3 21.71 -22.27 -0.52
CA SER A 3 20.43 -22.93 -0.85
C SER A 3 19.32 -22.64 0.16
N GLN A 4 19.65 -22.63 1.46
CA GLN A 4 18.68 -22.34 2.54
C GLN A 4 18.24 -20.87 2.52
N ALA A 5 19.18 -19.95 2.30
CA ALA A 5 18.86 -18.52 2.19
C ALA A 5 17.96 -18.20 0.99
N LEU A 6 18.21 -18.86 -0.15
CA LEU A 6 17.34 -18.75 -1.33
C LEU A 6 15.94 -19.30 -1.03
N SER A 7 15.85 -20.49 -0.43
CA SER A 7 14.58 -21.11 -0.02
C SER A 7 13.76 -20.20 0.91
N ASN A 8 14.40 -19.60 1.92
CA ASN A 8 13.74 -18.68 2.85
C ASN A 8 13.23 -17.41 2.15
N THR A 9 13.97 -16.91 1.16
CA THR A 9 13.57 -15.73 0.38
C THR A 9 12.37 -16.05 -0.51
N THR A 10 12.40 -17.17 -1.22
CA THR A 10 11.26 -17.64 -2.02
C THR A 10 10.01 -17.82 -1.15
N GLN A 11 10.14 -18.40 0.05
CA GLN A 11 9.02 -18.51 1.00
C GLN A 11 8.50 -17.14 1.45
N ALA A 12 9.39 -16.16 1.64
CA ALA A 12 9.00 -14.80 1.98
C ALA A 12 8.20 -14.13 0.87
N ILE A 13 8.63 -14.25 -0.39
CA ILE A 13 7.93 -13.76 -1.57
C ILE A 13 6.57 -14.45 -1.70
N ASN A 14 6.51 -15.77 -1.59
CA ASN A 14 5.25 -16.51 -1.66
C ASN A 14 4.24 -16.05 -0.61
N LYS A 15 4.68 -15.70 0.61
CA LYS A 15 3.81 -15.10 1.63
C LYS A 15 3.28 -13.73 1.21
N ILE A 16 4.11 -12.90 0.59
CA ILE A 16 3.69 -11.58 0.08
C ILE A 16 2.64 -11.76 -1.03
N GLU A 17 2.86 -12.67 -1.97
CA GLU A 17 1.89 -12.94 -3.04
C GLU A 17 0.58 -13.55 -2.50
N THR A 18 0.68 -14.46 -1.55
CA THR A 18 -0.48 -15.14 -0.96
C THR A 18 -1.33 -14.19 -0.13
N TYR A 19 -0.70 -13.43 0.77
CA TYR A 19 -1.40 -12.60 1.77
C TYR A 19 -1.45 -11.11 1.41
N GLY A 20 -0.76 -10.70 0.36
CA GLY A 20 -0.60 -9.29 -0.03
C GLY A 20 0.45 -8.53 0.79
N TYR A 21 1.07 -9.13 1.81
CA TYR A 21 2.08 -8.47 2.64
C TYR A 21 2.96 -9.46 3.41
N LYS A 22 4.06 -8.97 3.97
CA LYS A 22 4.86 -9.68 4.97
C LYS A 22 5.54 -8.70 5.92
N LEU A 23 5.36 -8.95 7.22
CA LEU A 23 6.11 -8.29 8.29
C LEU A 23 7.37 -9.11 8.60
N PHE A 24 8.51 -8.45 8.60
CA PHE A 24 9.82 -8.97 9.00
C PHE A 24 10.17 -8.41 10.38
N SER A 25 10.68 -9.30 11.24
CA SER A 25 11.23 -8.90 12.53
C SER A 25 12.57 -8.18 12.34
N SER A 26 13.07 -7.52 13.39
CA SER A 26 14.39 -6.89 13.37
C SER A 26 15.53 -7.90 13.15
N SER A 27 15.38 -9.14 13.63
CA SER A 27 16.33 -10.23 13.38
C SER A 27 16.32 -10.73 11.93
N ASP A 28 15.26 -10.46 11.16
CA ASP A 28 15.11 -10.92 9.78
C ASP A 28 15.57 -9.88 8.74
N LEU A 29 16.26 -8.80 9.14
CA LEU A 29 16.52 -7.67 8.24
C LEU A 29 17.35 -8.05 7.01
N LEU A 30 18.28 -9.01 7.13
CA LEU A 30 19.04 -9.53 5.97
C LEU A 30 18.12 -10.26 4.98
N LEU A 31 17.23 -11.11 5.49
CA LEU A 31 16.23 -11.80 4.68
C LEU A 31 15.27 -10.80 4.01
N ALA A 32 14.88 -9.75 4.74
CA ALA A 32 14.02 -8.69 4.22
C ALA A 32 14.67 -7.95 3.04
N LYS A 33 15.95 -7.59 3.17
CA LYS A 33 16.71 -6.92 2.10
C LYS A 33 16.86 -7.80 0.86
N GLU A 34 17.17 -9.08 1.03
CA GLU A 34 17.26 -10.02 -0.09
C GLU A 34 15.89 -10.24 -0.75
N THR A 35 14.82 -10.33 0.04
CA THR A 35 13.44 -10.40 -0.47
C THR A 35 13.10 -9.18 -1.30
N ILE A 36 13.39 -7.97 -0.82
CA ILE A 36 13.17 -6.70 -1.54
C ILE A 36 13.92 -6.69 -2.87
N LYS A 37 15.18 -7.13 -2.87
CA LYS A 37 16.02 -7.18 -4.07
C LYS A 37 15.45 -8.13 -5.13
N GLN A 38 14.88 -9.26 -4.71
CA GLN A 38 14.27 -10.23 -5.63
C GLN A 38 12.88 -9.81 -6.09
N LEU A 39 12.13 -9.07 -5.26
CA LEU A 39 10.80 -8.57 -5.64
C LEU A 39 10.87 -7.50 -6.73
N GLY A 40 11.90 -6.64 -6.72
CA GLY A 40 11.88 -5.50 -7.62
C GLY A 40 13.08 -4.57 -7.53
N LYS A 41 13.15 -3.67 -8.51
CA LYS A 41 14.04 -2.51 -8.47
C LYS A 41 13.41 -1.41 -7.62
N ILE A 42 14.18 -0.84 -6.69
CA ILE A 42 13.79 0.36 -5.96
C ILE A 42 13.87 1.55 -6.93
N LEU A 43 12.72 2.16 -7.24
CA LEU A 43 12.63 3.35 -8.08
C LEU A 43 12.81 4.63 -7.27
N PHE A 44 12.31 4.62 -6.03
CA PHE A 44 12.32 5.80 -5.19
C PHE A 44 12.39 5.43 -3.70
N THR A 45 13.03 6.27 -2.90
CA THR A 45 13.10 6.11 -1.45
C THR A 45 12.74 7.43 -0.77
N THR A 46 11.86 7.38 0.22
CA THR A 46 11.41 8.57 0.95
C THR A 46 11.50 8.35 2.45
N GLU A 47 11.96 9.38 3.16
CA GLU A 47 11.90 9.45 4.61
C GLU A 47 10.53 9.98 5.04
N VAL A 48 9.74 9.13 5.69
CA VAL A 48 8.41 9.48 6.21
C VAL A 48 8.57 9.86 7.68
N LYS A 49 8.84 11.14 7.91
CA LYS A 49 8.92 11.77 9.22
C LYS A 49 7.68 12.64 9.46
N VAL A 50 7.25 12.70 10.71
CA VAL A 50 6.10 13.53 11.09
C VAL A 50 6.50 14.99 11.06
N ASN A 51 5.75 15.77 10.30
CA ASN A 51 5.77 17.22 10.32
C ASN A 51 4.42 17.71 10.88
N PHE A 52 4.44 18.12 12.15
CA PHE A 52 3.24 18.45 12.89
C PHE A 52 2.51 19.64 12.27
N GLY A 53 1.18 19.52 12.09
CA GLY A 53 0.37 20.57 11.46
C GLY A 53 0.54 20.68 9.94
N SER A 54 1.35 19.80 9.31
CA SER A 54 1.51 19.81 7.85
C SER A 54 0.19 19.51 7.13
N LYS A 55 -0.06 20.26 6.05
CA LYS A 55 -1.17 19.98 5.13
C LYS A 55 -0.91 18.71 4.29
N ASN A 56 0.34 18.32 4.11
CA ASN A 56 0.69 17.10 3.37
C ASN A 56 0.26 15.86 4.16
N LEU A 57 -0.67 15.09 3.61
CA LEU A 57 -1.30 13.95 4.27
C LEU A 57 -0.27 12.92 4.79
N VAL A 58 0.76 12.61 3.99
CA VAL A 58 1.74 11.56 4.29
C VAL A 58 2.59 11.93 5.50
N THR A 59 3.08 13.16 5.56
CA THR A 59 3.93 13.65 6.67
C THR A 59 3.15 14.26 7.83
N SER A 60 1.84 14.49 7.69
CA SER A 60 1.02 15.01 8.79
C SER A 60 0.88 14.00 9.94
N ASP A 61 0.37 14.47 11.07
CA ASP A 61 0.02 13.68 12.25
C ASP A 61 -1.41 13.11 12.21
N ARG A 62 -2.30 13.72 11.41
CA ARG A 62 -3.70 13.25 11.20
C ARG A 62 -3.74 11.83 10.67
N ALA A 63 -4.80 11.07 10.94
CA ALA A 63 -4.99 9.74 10.36
C ALA A 63 -4.90 9.78 8.82
N LEU A 64 -4.27 8.77 8.23
CA LEU A 64 -4.16 8.61 6.78
C LEU A 64 -5.13 7.50 6.34
N PRO A 65 -6.18 7.83 5.58
CA PRO A 65 -7.15 6.84 5.12
C PRO A 65 -6.54 5.76 4.24
N LEU A 66 -7.25 4.64 4.09
CA LEU A 66 -6.81 3.52 3.25
C LEU A 66 -6.70 3.95 1.78
N HIS A 67 -5.54 3.68 1.19
CA HIS A 67 -5.20 4.00 -0.19
C HIS A 67 -4.12 3.05 -0.72
N THR A 68 -3.90 3.06 -2.03
CA THR A 68 -2.64 2.62 -2.64
C THR A 68 -1.75 3.82 -2.87
N ASP A 69 -0.44 3.60 -2.91
CA ASP A 69 0.52 4.59 -3.42
C ASP A 69 0.42 4.62 -4.96
N HIS A 70 1.41 5.23 -5.60
CA HIS A 70 1.47 5.49 -7.04
C HIS A 70 1.27 4.25 -7.91
N HIS A 71 0.51 4.38 -9.01
CA HIS A 71 0.14 3.24 -9.87
C HIS A 71 1.36 2.57 -10.49
N ALA A 72 2.47 3.26 -10.73
CA ALA A 72 3.66 2.63 -11.31
C ALA A 72 4.31 1.58 -10.37
N ILE A 73 3.99 1.63 -9.07
CA ILE A 73 4.66 0.85 -8.01
C ILE A 73 3.91 -0.44 -7.71
N ASP A 74 4.65 -1.54 -7.68
CA ASP A 74 4.10 -2.88 -7.44
C ASP A 74 4.16 -3.25 -5.97
N TYR A 75 5.24 -2.87 -5.28
CA TYR A 75 5.39 -3.09 -3.85
C TYR A 75 5.89 -1.85 -3.11
N ILE A 76 5.46 -1.73 -1.86
CA ILE A 76 5.95 -0.74 -0.91
C ILE A 76 6.65 -1.48 0.23
N ALA A 77 7.85 -1.03 0.60
CA ALA A 77 8.56 -1.53 1.77
C ALA A 77 8.77 -0.40 2.79
N TRP A 78 8.31 -0.61 4.03
CA TRP A 78 8.44 0.32 5.14
C TRP A 78 9.34 -0.24 6.23
N GLN A 79 10.50 0.38 6.41
CA GLN A 79 11.37 0.10 7.56
C GLN A 79 11.09 1.12 8.66
N CYS A 80 10.82 0.64 9.87
CA CYS A 80 10.61 1.48 11.03
C CYS A 80 11.93 1.80 11.73
N HIS A 81 12.22 3.08 11.91
CA HIS A 81 13.38 3.56 12.69
C HIS A 81 12.95 4.06 14.05
N GLN A 82 11.80 4.75 14.11
CA GLN A 82 11.21 5.26 15.34
C GLN A 82 9.69 5.18 15.28
N GLN A 83 9.07 4.83 16.41
CA GLN A 83 7.63 4.71 16.54
C GLN A 83 7.12 5.63 17.65
N THR A 84 5.95 6.20 17.40
CA THR A 84 5.29 7.07 18.38
C THR A 84 4.68 6.27 19.54
N SER A 85 4.58 6.89 20.71
CA SER A 85 4.01 6.25 21.90
C SER A 85 2.52 5.94 21.76
N VAL A 86 1.73 6.83 21.12
CA VAL A 86 0.27 6.69 20.96
C VAL A 86 -0.13 6.78 19.49
N GLY A 87 -1.03 5.91 19.04
CA GLY A 87 -1.45 5.86 17.65
C GLY A 87 -0.36 5.32 16.71
N GLY A 88 -0.26 5.89 15.50
CA GLY A 88 0.73 5.52 14.48
C GLY A 88 0.62 4.09 13.92
N HIS A 89 -0.49 3.40 14.19
CA HIS A 89 -0.72 2.03 13.72
C HIS A 89 -0.87 2.03 12.21
N THR A 90 -0.13 1.16 11.54
CA THR A 90 -0.33 0.84 10.12
C THR A 90 -1.61 0.02 9.97
N LEU A 91 -2.42 0.37 8.97
CA LEU A 91 -3.64 -0.32 8.60
C LEU A 91 -3.41 -0.97 7.23
N LEU A 92 -3.75 -2.24 7.07
CA LEU A 92 -3.78 -2.93 5.78
C LEU A 92 -5.15 -3.54 5.52
N LEU A 93 -5.64 -3.43 4.29
CA LEU A 93 -6.89 -4.04 3.86
C LEU A 93 -6.72 -4.76 2.52
N ASP A 94 -7.01 -6.06 2.52
CA ASP A 94 -6.96 -6.88 1.31
C ASP A 94 -8.23 -6.71 0.48
N THR A 95 -8.05 -6.12 -0.71
CA THR A 95 -9.17 -5.81 -1.60
C THR A 95 -9.70 -7.02 -2.35
N THR A 96 -9.01 -8.16 -2.37
CA THR A 96 -9.52 -9.36 -3.05
C THR A 96 -10.88 -9.80 -2.51
N SER A 97 -11.08 -9.70 -1.19
CA SER A 97 -12.36 -9.99 -0.53
C SER A 97 -13.46 -9.00 -0.88
N ILE A 98 -13.09 -7.75 -1.19
CA ILE A 98 -14.02 -6.68 -1.58
C ILE A 98 -14.42 -6.83 -3.03
N ILE A 99 -13.45 -7.02 -3.94
CA ILE A 99 -13.65 -7.19 -5.37
C ILE A 99 -14.56 -8.39 -5.68
N LYS A 100 -14.46 -9.49 -4.91
CA LYS A 100 -15.36 -10.66 -5.02
C LYS A 100 -16.83 -10.36 -4.76
N ARG A 101 -17.19 -9.17 -4.26
CA ARG A 101 -18.58 -8.75 -4.00
C ARG A 101 -19.19 -7.92 -5.13
N PHE A 102 -18.46 -7.74 -6.22
CA PHE A 102 -18.92 -7.03 -7.42
C PHE A 102 -19.36 -8.03 -8.48
N SER A 103 -20.39 -7.69 -9.25
CA SER A 103 -20.71 -8.39 -10.50
C SER A 103 -19.74 -7.97 -11.61
N ASP A 104 -19.73 -8.72 -12.71
CA ASP A 104 -18.90 -8.39 -13.88
C ASP A 104 -19.24 -6.99 -14.43
N ASP A 105 -20.53 -6.64 -14.53
CA ASP A 105 -20.95 -5.30 -14.97
C ASP A 105 -20.44 -4.18 -14.05
N GLU A 106 -20.46 -4.39 -12.73
CA GLU A 106 -19.95 -3.39 -11.79
C GLU A 106 -18.42 -3.29 -11.84
N LEU A 107 -17.71 -4.40 -12.08
CA LEU A 107 -16.27 -4.40 -12.29
C LEU A 107 -15.92 -3.70 -13.61
N ASP A 108 -16.65 -3.96 -14.68
CA ASP A 108 -16.46 -3.28 -15.95
C ASP A 108 -16.69 -1.77 -15.80
N ALA A 109 -17.69 -1.36 -15.02
CA ALA A 109 -17.89 0.04 -14.69
C ALA A 109 -16.70 0.63 -13.90
N LEU A 110 -16.15 -0.08 -12.91
CA LEU A 110 -14.95 0.37 -12.18
C LEU A 110 -13.70 0.48 -13.08
N LYS A 111 -13.56 -0.39 -14.09
CA LYS A 111 -12.44 -0.33 -15.06
C LYS A 111 -12.48 0.95 -15.92
N GLN A 112 -13.65 1.53 -16.13
CA GLN A 112 -13.82 2.78 -16.90
C GLN A 112 -13.58 4.05 -16.07
N ILE A 113 -13.35 3.92 -14.75
CA ILE A 113 -13.15 5.06 -13.87
C ILE A 113 -11.66 5.32 -13.73
N ASP A 114 -11.26 6.50 -14.16
CA ASP A 114 -9.89 6.97 -14.12
C ASP A 114 -9.69 7.87 -12.90
N LEU A 115 -8.69 7.59 -12.07
CA LEU A 115 -8.31 8.45 -10.95
C LEU A 115 -7.22 9.41 -11.38
N TYR A 116 -7.24 10.62 -10.82
CA TYR A 116 -6.11 11.54 -10.96
C TYR A 116 -4.82 10.91 -10.45
N GLU A 117 -3.73 11.33 -11.06
CA GLU A 117 -2.38 10.93 -10.69
C GLU A 117 -1.60 12.10 -10.10
N HIS A 118 -0.86 11.83 -9.02
CA HIS A 118 0.19 12.73 -8.57
C HIS A 118 1.41 12.56 -9.47
N LYS A 119 1.88 13.64 -10.10
CA LYS A 119 3.11 13.62 -10.91
C LYS A 119 4.35 13.45 -10.02
N VAL A 120 4.82 12.22 -9.90
CA VAL A 120 6.04 11.82 -9.18
C VAL A 120 7.18 11.52 -10.16
N PHE A 121 6.87 10.99 -11.35
CA PHE A 121 7.81 10.65 -12.41
C PHE A 121 7.51 11.43 -13.71
N ASP A 122 8.53 11.64 -14.54
CA ASP A 122 8.44 12.47 -15.75
C ASP A 122 7.41 11.97 -16.79
N GLN A 123 7.09 10.67 -16.77
CA GLN A 123 6.17 10.03 -17.73
C GLN A 123 4.77 9.79 -17.16
N ASP A 124 4.48 10.30 -15.95
CA ASP A 124 3.18 10.10 -15.32
C ASP A 124 2.06 10.68 -16.19
N LYS A 125 0.98 9.91 -16.29
CA LYS A 125 -0.21 10.35 -17.01
C LYS A 125 -0.96 11.36 -16.16
N SER A 126 -2.03 11.94 -16.73
CA SER A 126 -2.94 12.76 -15.92
C SER A 126 -3.89 11.90 -15.08
N THR A 127 -4.17 10.67 -15.54
CA THR A 127 -5.07 9.72 -14.89
C THR A 127 -4.60 8.28 -15.04
N HIS A 128 -5.12 7.40 -14.17
CA HIS A 128 -4.93 5.96 -14.23
C HIS A 128 -6.21 5.21 -13.81
N PRO A 129 -6.56 4.08 -14.44
CA PRO A 129 -7.75 3.30 -14.08
C PRO A 129 -7.77 2.87 -12.61
N LEU A 130 -8.96 2.91 -12.01
CA LEU A 130 -9.23 2.51 -10.63
C LEU A 130 -8.92 1.02 -10.42
N ILE A 131 -9.40 0.18 -11.33
CA ILE A 131 -9.00 -1.22 -11.40
C ILE A 131 -8.53 -1.58 -12.80
N THR A 132 -7.57 -2.49 -12.84
CA THR A 132 -7.15 -3.16 -14.08
C THR A 132 -7.20 -4.66 -13.87
N GLN A 133 -7.45 -5.42 -14.93
CA GLN A 133 -7.41 -6.88 -14.89
C GLN A 133 -6.15 -7.37 -15.61
N THR A 134 -5.41 -8.25 -14.94
CA THR A 134 -4.26 -8.94 -15.51
C THR A 134 -4.70 -10.05 -16.47
N GLU A 135 -3.76 -10.56 -17.26
CA GLU A 135 -4.01 -11.70 -18.17
C GLU A 135 -4.50 -12.96 -17.42
N SER A 136 -4.04 -13.16 -16.18
CA SER A 136 -4.49 -14.25 -15.30
C SER A 136 -5.84 -13.97 -14.61
N LYS A 137 -6.57 -12.96 -15.07
CA LYS A 137 -7.87 -12.50 -14.55
C LYS A 137 -7.84 -11.97 -13.11
N LEU A 138 -6.66 -11.77 -12.51
CA LEU A 138 -6.52 -11.10 -11.22
C LEU A 138 -6.72 -9.59 -11.38
N PHE A 139 -7.33 -8.95 -10.39
CA PHE A 139 -7.55 -7.52 -10.37
C PHE A 139 -6.46 -6.80 -9.59
N ASN A 140 -5.90 -5.76 -10.21
CA ASN A 140 -5.11 -4.75 -9.52
C ASN A 140 -6.01 -3.55 -9.21
N ILE A 141 -5.74 -2.89 -8.08
CA ILE A 141 -6.41 -1.66 -7.66
C ILE A 141 -5.41 -0.50 -7.57
N TYR A 142 -5.84 0.66 -8.03
CA TYR A 142 -5.23 1.97 -7.76
C TYR A 142 -6.33 2.85 -7.15
N PHE A 143 -6.27 3.09 -5.85
CA PHE A 143 -7.34 3.78 -5.15
C PHE A 143 -6.83 4.73 -4.07
N SER A 144 -7.24 5.98 -4.18
CA SER A 144 -7.19 6.99 -3.14
C SER A 144 -8.48 7.80 -3.25
N PHE A 145 -9.28 7.90 -2.19
CA PHE A 145 -10.59 8.58 -2.31
C PHE A 145 -10.47 10.05 -2.75
N TRP A 146 -9.36 10.71 -2.42
CA TRP A 146 -9.09 12.10 -2.81
C TRP A 146 -8.70 12.24 -4.29
N LEU A 147 -8.37 11.15 -4.98
CA LEU A 147 -8.04 11.14 -6.41
C LEU A 147 -9.21 10.75 -7.31
N VAL A 148 -10.35 10.37 -6.73
CA VAL A 148 -11.58 10.13 -7.51
C VAL A 148 -12.11 11.46 -8.04
N ASN A 149 -12.28 11.54 -9.36
CA ASN A 149 -12.84 12.71 -10.04
C ASN A 149 -14.21 13.07 -9.46
N GLU A 150 -14.53 14.35 -9.44
CA GLU A 150 -15.79 14.85 -8.87
C GLU A 150 -17.03 14.19 -9.49
N GLN A 151 -17.04 14.06 -10.83
CA GLN A 151 -18.12 13.42 -11.59
C GLN A 151 -18.34 11.93 -11.22
N ASP A 152 -17.27 11.23 -10.83
CA ASP A 152 -17.30 9.79 -10.56
C ASP A 152 -17.64 9.47 -9.09
N ARG A 153 -17.59 10.46 -8.19
CA ARG A 153 -17.91 10.27 -6.75
C ARG A 153 -19.34 9.81 -6.53
N SER A 154 -20.27 10.20 -7.41
CA SER A 154 -21.66 9.75 -7.34
C SER A 154 -21.91 8.38 -7.95
N HIS A 155 -20.95 7.84 -8.70
CA HIS A 155 -21.09 6.59 -9.44
C HIS A 155 -21.44 5.42 -8.49
N PRO A 156 -22.46 4.60 -8.80
CA PRO A 156 -22.90 3.52 -7.90
C PRO A 156 -21.78 2.55 -7.50
N ALA A 157 -20.95 2.14 -8.45
CA ALA A 157 -19.83 1.22 -8.19
C ALA A 157 -18.78 1.84 -7.25
N VAL A 158 -18.49 3.14 -7.37
CA VAL A 158 -17.54 3.86 -6.50
C VAL A 158 -18.11 4.01 -5.09
N LYS A 159 -19.40 4.33 -4.97
CA LYS A 159 -20.10 4.37 -3.67
C LYS A 159 -20.07 3.01 -2.98
N LYS A 160 -20.38 1.94 -3.72
CA LYS A 160 -20.30 0.56 -3.23
C LYS A 160 -18.88 0.23 -2.75
N LEU A 161 -17.85 0.50 -3.56
CA LEU A 161 -16.46 0.27 -3.19
C LEU A 161 -16.08 1.01 -1.91
N THR A 162 -16.38 2.31 -1.85
CA THR A 162 -16.08 3.17 -0.70
C THR A 162 -16.79 2.68 0.57
N GLN A 163 -18.05 2.26 0.44
CA GLN A 163 -18.82 1.69 1.55
C GLN A 163 -18.21 0.37 2.02
N LEU A 164 -17.85 -0.53 1.09
CA LEU A 164 -17.23 -1.81 1.41
C LEU A 164 -15.88 -1.63 2.12
N ILE A 165 -15.05 -0.70 1.65
CA ILE A 165 -13.78 -0.35 2.33
C ILE A 165 -14.07 0.17 3.75
N LYS A 166 -15.06 1.07 3.91
CA LYS A 166 -15.40 1.69 5.20
C LYS A 166 -15.87 0.67 6.24
N ILE A 167 -16.68 -0.32 5.84
CA ILE A 167 -17.21 -1.34 6.77
C ILE A 167 -16.24 -2.52 6.98
N SER A 168 -15.21 -2.63 6.15
CA SER A 168 -14.21 -3.69 6.28
C SER A 168 -13.28 -3.43 7.45
N LYS A 169 -12.88 -4.49 8.14
CA LYS A 169 -11.94 -4.41 9.27
C LYS A 169 -10.50 -4.55 8.76
N PRO A 170 -9.67 -3.49 8.77
CA PRO A 170 -8.28 -3.62 8.38
C PRO A 170 -7.48 -4.39 9.42
N ILE A 171 -6.43 -5.07 8.95
CA ILE A 171 -5.37 -5.61 9.80
C ILE A 171 -4.57 -4.42 10.35
N LYS A 172 -4.21 -4.48 11.63
CA LYS A 172 -3.50 -3.39 12.33
C LYS A 172 -2.12 -3.86 12.79
N PHE A 173 -1.09 -3.09 12.47
CA PHE A 173 0.28 -3.30 12.95
C PHE A 173 0.79 -2.06 13.67
N LYS A 174 1.43 -2.24 14.82
CA LYS A 174 2.29 -1.21 15.40
C LYS A 174 3.74 -1.59 15.13
N LEU A 175 4.27 -1.10 14.02
CA LEU A 175 5.65 -1.39 13.60
C LEU A 175 6.64 -0.92 14.67
N GLN A 176 7.44 -1.83 15.17
CA GLN A 176 8.51 -1.53 16.13
C GLN A 176 9.80 -1.13 15.39
N PRO A 177 10.67 -0.32 16.01
CA PRO A 177 11.99 -0.03 15.46
C PRO A 177 12.74 -1.30 15.01
N GLY A 178 13.32 -1.24 13.82
CA GLY A 178 14.02 -2.35 13.17
C GLY A 178 13.13 -3.31 12.38
N GLN A 179 11.80 -3.28 12.57
CA GLN A 179 10.89 -4.09 11.74
C GLN A 179 10.72 -3.50 10.34
N LEU A 180 10.46 -4.38 9.38
CA LEU A 180 10.20 -4.02 7.99
C LEU A 180 8.89 -4.65 7.52
N LEU A 181 8.01 -3.88 6.91
CA LEU A 181 6.77 -4.36 6.30
C LEU A 181 6.84 -4.21 4.78
N VAL A 182 6.67 -5.30 4.04
CA VAL A 182 6.49 -5.28 2.58
C VAL A 182 5.02 -5.48 2.25
N ILE A 183 4.48 -4.69 1.33
CA ILE A 183 3.08 -4.62 0.95
C ILE A 183 2.98 -4.71 -0.58
N ASN A 184 2.10 -5.56 -1.10
CA ASN A 184 1.71 -5.56 -2.51
C ASN A 184 0.75 -4.38 -2.74
N ASN A 185 1.28 -3.32 -3.38
CA ASN A 185 0.59 -2.06 -3.62
C ASN A 185 -0.53 -2.17 -4.67
N ARG A 186 -0.54 -3.25 -5.46
CA ARG A 186 -1.58 -3.52 -6.46
C ARG A 186 -2.81 -4.19 -5.88
N ARG A 187 -2.75 -4.68 -4.63
CA ARG A 187 -3.80 -5.46 -3.98
C ARG A 187 -4.24 -4.88 -2.65
N MET A 188 -3.30 -4.43 -1.84
CA MET A 188 -3.57 -4.01 -0.49
C MET A 188 -3.78 -2.50 -0.45
N LEU A 189 -4.86 -2.05 0.18
CA LEU A 189 -4.92 -0.67 0.64
C LEU A 189 -4.15 -0.57 1.95
N HIS A 190 -3.40 0.51 2.11
CA HIS A 190 -2.68 0.83 3.33
C HIS A 190 -3.05 2.21 3.84
N GLY A 191 -2.87 2.41 5.14
CA GLY A 191 -3.12 3.68 5.81
C GLY A 191 -2.51 3.68 7.19
N ARG A 192 -2.86 4.68 8.00
CA ARG A 192 -2.48 4.70 9.41
C ARG A 192 -3.48 5.43 10.28
N THR A 193 -3.53 5.05 11.55
CA THR A 193 -4.21 5.87 12.56
C THR A 193 -3.50 7.22 12.72
N ALA A 194 -4.14 8.16 13.42
CA ALA A 194 -3.49 9.39 13.85
C ALA A 194 -2.22 9.06 14.65
N ILE A 195 -1.23 9.95 14.56
CA ILE A 195 0.02 9.89 15.28
C ILE A 195 -0.10 10.86 16.45
N GLU A 196 -0.07 10.33 17.66
CA GLU A 196 -0.28 11.06 18.90
C GLU A 196 0.87 10.76 19.88
N GLY A 197 0.82 11.29 21.09
CA GLY A 197 1.85 11.03 22.10
C GLY A 197 3.12 11.86 21.85
N ASN A 198 4.29 11.22 21.85
CA ASN A 198 5.57 11.92 21.62
C ASN A 198 5.75 12.42 20.18
N LYS A 199 4.92 11.94 19.23
CA LYS A 199 4.90 12.35 17.80
C LYS A 199 6.19 12.03 17.04
N GLU A 200 7.06 11.23 17.63
CA GLU A 200 8.32 10.80 17.02
C GLU A 200 8.06 9.51 16.23
N ARG A 201 7.70 9.66 14.95
CA ARG A 201 7.55 8.52 14.04
C ARG A 201 8.39 8.75 12.80
N HIS A 202 9.19 7.75 12.47
CA HIS A 202 10.12 7.80 11.34
C HIS A 202 10.18 6.43 10.66
N LEU A 203 9.76 6.42 9.39
CA LEU A 203 9.95 5.29 8.50
C LEU A 203 10.84 5.67 7.31
N THR A 204 11.63 4.72 6.82
CA THR A 204 12.08 4.76 5.41
C THR A 204 11.09 3.97 4.58
N ARG A 205 10.65 4.57 3.46
CA ARG A 205 9.75 3.93 2.50
C ARG A 205 10.47 3.74 1.16
N HIS A 206 10.53 2.50 0.69
CA HIS A 206 11.02 2.15 -0.65
C HIS A 206 9.86 1.83 -1.57
N TRP A 207 9.95 2.31 -2.82
CA TRP A 207 8.98 2.14 -3.89
C TRP A 207 9.58 1.17 -4.90
N LEU A 208 8.98 -0.02 -5.02
CA LEU A 208 9.54 -1.10 -5.83
C LEU A 208 8.72 -1.35 -7.08
N LYS A 209 9.41 -1.43 -8.21
CA LYS A 209 8.88 -1.96 -9.47
C LYS A 209 9.31 -3.41 -9.62
N ALA A 210 8.36 -4.31 -9.84
CA ALA A 210 8.66 -5.71 -10.11
C ALA A 210 9.57 -5.87 -11.34
N ILE A 211 10.45 -6.87 -11.30
CA ILE A 211 11.36 -7.22 -12.41
C ILE A 211 10.63 -8.13 -13.39
#